data_AF-A0A2N6CLF3-F1
#
_entry.id   AF-A0A2N6CLF3-F1
#
_cell.length_a   1.000
_cell.length_b   1.000
_cell.length_c   1.000
_cell.angle_alpha   90.00
_cell.angle_beta   90.00
_cell.angle_gamma   90.00
#
_symmetry.space_group_name_H-M   'P 1'
#
loop_
_entity.id
_entity.type
_entity.pdbx_description
1 polymer ?
#
loop_
_entity_poly.entity_id
_entity_poly.type
_entity_poly.pdbx_seq_one_letter_code
_entity_poly.pdbx_strand_id
1 'polypeptide(L)'
;ERQYAEAQTRSPGFLERIADLNSRFHQLLQDAANSKRLSILLATLTEAPLVLQTFRDYSTEDLLRSSQHHLDIVDALGARDGSWAATIMRTHVLAARRNYRRHQRRRSDETSDAA
;
A
#
# COMPACT_ATOMS: atom_id res chain seq x y z
N GLU A 1 -12.38 -0.58 -4.92
CA GLU A 1 -13.43 -1.50 -4.46
C GLU A 1 -12.95 -2.94 -4.23
N ARG A 2 -12.41 -3.65 -5.25
CA ARG A 2 -11.99 -5.06 -5.11
C ARG A 2 -11.04 -5.36 -3.94
N GLN A 3 -10.01 -4.53 -3.74
CA GLN A 3 -9.07 -4.70 -2.64
C GLN A 3 -9.74 -4.59 -1.26
N TYR A 4 -10.74 -3.70 -1.13
CA TYR A 4 -11.50 -3.52 0.11
C TYR A 4 -12.37 -4.74 0.41
N ALA A 5 -13.04 -5.29 -0.61
CA ALA A 5 -13.79 -6.55 -0.46
C ALA A 5 -12.86 -7.71 -0.07
N GLU A 6 -11.69 -7.81 -0.70
CA GLU A 6 -10.70 -8.83 -0.36
C GLU A 6 -10.19 -8.69 1.09
N ALA A 7 -9.95 -7.46 1.55
CA ALA A 7 -9.55 -7.16 2.92
C ALA A 7 -10.64 -7.49 3.95
N GLN A 8 -11.92 -7.49 3.56
CA GLN A 8 -13.04 -7.92 4.41
C GLN A 8 -13.18 -9.45 4.44
N THR A 9 -13.25 -10.09 3.27
CA THR A 9 -13.55 -11.53 3.17
C THR A 9 -12.38 -12.41 3.61
N ARG A 10 -11.15 -12.03 3.23
CA ARG A 10 -9.89 -12.71 3.62
C ARG A 10 -9.89 -14.22 3.35
N SER A 11 -10.40 -14.64 2.20
CA SER A 11 -10.35 -16.05 1.79
C SER A 11 -8.90 -16.51 1.54
N PRO A 12 -8.59 -17.82 1.51
CA PRO A 12 -7.23 -18.31 1.29
C PRO A 12 -6.54 -17.64 0.09
N GLY A 13 -5.29 -17.20 0.27
CA GLY A 13 -4.52 -16.45 -0.74
C GLY A 13 -4.88 -14.96 -0.86
N PHE A 14 -5.59 -14.38 0.11
CA PHE A 14 -6.02 -12.98 0.04
C PHE A 14 -4.85 -11.99 0.04
N LEU A 15 -3.73 -12.31 0.70
CA LEU A 15 -2.58 -11.42 0.77
C LEU A 15 -1.93 -11.22 -0.60
N GLU A 16 -1.81 -12.29 -1.37
CA GLU A 16 -1.31 -12.28 -2.74
C GLU A 16 -2.23 -11.45 -3.64
N ARG A 17 -3.56 -11.64 -3.52
CA ARG A 17 -4.55 -10.85 -4.26
C ARG A 17 -4.53 -9.37 -3.86
N ILE A 18 -4.41 -9.06 -2.57
CA ILE A 18 -4.27 -7.67 -2.11
C ILE A 18 -2.98 -7.05 -2.64
N ALA A 19 -1.86 -7.77 -2.65
CA ALA A 19 -0.59 -7.27 -3.15
C ALA A 19 -0.64 -6.97 -4.65
N ASP A 20 -1.28 -7.83 -5.45
CA ASP A 20 -1.52 -7.61 -6.87
C ASP A 20 -2.41 -6.39 -7.12
N LEU A 21 -3.57 -6.34 -6.44
CA LEU A 21 -4.51 -5.22 -6.54
C LEU A 21 -3.88 -3.89 -6.13
N ASN A 22 -3.07 -3.89 -5.08
CA ASN A 22 -2.34 -2.72 -4.60
C ASN A 22 -1.33 -2.23 -5.65
N SER A 23 -0.51 -3.13 -6.18
CA SER A 23 0.48 -2.81 -7.21
C SER A 23 -0.19 -2.22 -8.46
N ARG A 24 -1.28 -2.84 -8.91
CA ARG A 24 -2.07 -2.38 -10.05
C ARG A 24 -2.67 -1.00 -9.83
N PHE A 25 -3.18 -0.70 -8.63
CA PHE A 25 -3.68 0.63 -8.29
C PHE A 25 -2.60 1.70 -8.45
N HIS A 26 -1.42 1.49 -7.88
CA HIS A 26 -0.33 2.45 -7.99
C HIS A 26 0.18 2.62 -9.43
N GLN A 27 0.25 1.54 -10.21
CA GLN A 27 0.61 1.62 -11.63
C GLN A 27 -0.36 2.51 -12.41
N LEU A 28 -1.67 2.33 -12.23
CA LEU A 28 -2.67 3.15 -12.90
C LEU A 28 -2.52 4.64 -12.58
N LEU A 29 -2.22 4.99 -11.33
CA LEU A 29 -1.96 6.39 -10.95
C LEU A 29 -0.70 6.96 -11.61
N GLN A 30 0.37 6.16 -11.69
CA GLN A 30 1.63 6.58 -12.30
C GLN A 30 1.48 6.78 -13.82
N ASP A 31 0.76 5.88 -14.49
CA ASP A 31 0.47 5.98 -15.92
C ASP A 31 -0.40 7.21 -16.21
N ALA A 32 -1.42 7.46 -15.38
CA ALA A 32 -2.28 8.63 -15.50
C ALA A 32 -1.54 9.97 -15.29
N ALA A 33 -0.49 9.98 -14.46
CA ALA A 33 0.32 11.18 -14.25
C ALA A 33 1.16 11.56 -15.49
N ASN A 34 1.31 10.65 -16.46
CA ASN A 34 2.02 10.86 -17.73
C ASN A 34 3.41 11.51 -17.58
N SER A 35 4.13 11.15 -16.52
CA SER A 35 5.43 11.73 -16.19
C SER A 35 6.48 10.64 -16.08
N LYS A 36 7.22 10.41 -17.19
CA LYS A 36 8.31 9.43 -17.24
C LYS A 36 9.33 9.62 -16.12
N ARG A 37 9.62 10.88 -15.75
CA ARG A 37 10.54 11.21 -14.65
C ARG A 37 10.00 10.73 -13.30
N LEU A 38 8.70 10.91 -13.05
CA LEU A 38 8.06 10.44 -11.81
C LEU A 38 8.07 8.91 -11.74
N SER A 39 7.75 8.23 -12.84
CA SER A 39 7.74 6.76 -12.90
C SER A 39 9.13 6.17 -12.62
N ILE A 40 10.19 6.75 -13.19
CA ILE A 40 11.58 6.31 -12.95
C ILE A 40 11.94 6.47 -11.47
N LEU A 41 11.64 7.62 -10.88
CA LEU A 41 11.93 7.87 -9.45
C LEU A 41 11.15 6.93 -8.54
N LEU A 42 9.86 6.70 -8.79
CA LEU A 42 9.05 5.80 -7.99
C LEU A 42 9.53 4.35 -8.12
N ALA A 43 9.92 3.90 -9.31
CA ALA A 43 10.47 2.56 -9.52
C ALA A 43 11.72 2.29 -8.68
N THR A 44 12.54 3.31 -8.42
CA THR A 44 13.73 3.19 -7.53
C THR A 44 13.38 3.12 -6.04
N LEU A 45 12.17 3.54 -5.65
CA LEU A 45 11.71 3.57 -4.25
C LEU A 45 10.83 2.38 -3.88
N THR A 46 10.20 1.74 -4.87
CA THR A 46 9.35 0.58 -4.68
C THR A 46 10.12 -0.72 -4.91
N GLU A 47 10.81 -1.23 -3.90
CA GLU A 47 11.28 -2.63 -3.93
C GLU A 47 10.06 -3.57 -3.76
N ALA A 48 9.67 -4.23 -4.84
CA ALA A 48 8.52 -5.14 -4.90
C ALA A 48 8.49 -6.29 -3.85
N PRO A 49 9.62 -6.89 -3.40
CA PRO A 49 9.60 -7.95 -2.40
C PRO A 49 9.14 -7.51 -1.00
N LEU A 50 9.28 -6.21 -0.68
CA LEU A 50 8.94 -5.67 0.63
C LEU A 50 7.44 -5.65 0.90
N VAL A 51 6.63 -5.40 -0.12
CA VAL A 51 5.17 -5.21 0.02
C VAL A 51 4.50 -6.50 0.50
N LEU A 52 4.77 -7.64 -0.15
CA LEU A 52 4.24 -8.96 0.24
C LEU A 52 4.69 -9.39 1.63
N GLN A 53 5.95 -9.13 1.97
CA GLN A 53 6.50 -9.51 3.27
C GLN A 53 5.97 -8.64 4.40
N THR A 54 5.69 -7.35 4.13
CA THR A 54 5.03 -6.46 5.09
C THR A 54 3.56 -6.77 5.31
N PHE A 55 2.82 -7.23 4.29
CA PHE A 55 1.39 -7.50 4.44
C PHE A 55 1.08 -8.63 5.43
N ARG A 56 2.02 -9.56 5.66
CA ARG A 56 1.89 -10.58 6.72
C ARG A 56 1.73 -9.99 8.11
N ASP A 57 2.23 -8.77 8.33
CA ASP A 57 2.19 -8.09 9.63
C ASP A 57 1.09 -7.03 9.72
N TYR A 58 0.28 -6.87 8.67
CA TYR A 58 -0.86 -5.97 8.70
C TYR A 58 -1.98 -6.62 9.50
N SER A 59 -2.58 -5.86 10.43
CA SER A 59 -3.87 -6.26 11.00
C SER A 59 -4.98 -6.13 9.96
N THR A 60 -6.16 -6.70 10.26
CA THR A 60 -7.36 -6.52 9.44
C THR A 60 -7.66 -5.03 9.22
N GLU A 61 -7.57 -4.24 10.28
CA GLU A 61 -7.82 -2.80 10.28
C GLU A 61 -6.79 -2.07 9.43
N ASP A 62 -5.53 -2.52 9.43
CA ASP A 62 -4.48 -1.94 8.58
C ASP A 62 -4.77 -2.20 7.08
N LEU A 63 -5.27 -3.39 6.72
CA LEU A 63 -5.67 -3.73 5.34
C LEU A 63 -6.90 -2.94 4.88
N LEU A 64 -7.92 -2.85 5.74
CA LEU A 64 -9.14 -2.08 5.47
C LEU A 64 -8.83 -0.60 5.31
N ARG A 65 -8.02 -0.02 6.21
CA ARG A 65 -7.60 1.38 6.13
C ARG A 65 -6.81 1.67 4.86
N SER A 66 -5.86 0.80 4.50
CA SER A 66 -5.10 0.95 3.25
C SER A 66 -6.03 0.95 2.03
N SER A 67 -7.01 0.04 2.02
CA SER A 67 -7.98 -0.08 0.94
C SER A 67 -8.95 1.10 0.89
N GLN A 68 -9.33 1.65 2.05
CA GLN A 68 -10.16 2.85 2.14
C GLN A 68 -9.43 4.07 1.58
N HIS A 69 -8.15 4.26 1.92
CA HIS A 69 -7.37 5.36 1.34
C HIS A 69 -7.35 5.32 -0.20
N HIS A 70 -7.35 4.13 -0.81
CA HIS A 70 -7.43 4.02 -2.28
C HIS A 70 -8.76 4.54 -2.82
N LEU A 71 -9.87 4.26 -2.14
CA LEU A 71 -11.19 4.78 -2.51
C LEU A 71 -11.21 6.31 -2.37
N ASP A 72 -10.73 6.84 -1.24
CA ASP A 72 -10.68 8.28 -0.99
C ASP A 72 -9.82 9.02 -2.03
N ILE A 73 -8.72 8.40 -2.51
CA ILE A 73 -7.92 8.93 -3.62
C ILE A 73 -8.73 8.96 -4.92
N VAL A 74 -9.48 7.91 -5.22
CA VAL A 74 -10.33 7.87 -6.43
C VAL A 74 -11.41 8.94 -6.36
N ASP A 75 -12.03 9.15 -5.21
CA ASP A 75 -13.03 10.21 -5.00
C ASP A 75 -12.42 11.60 -5.23
N ALA A 76 -11.22 11.85 -4.69
CA ALA A 76 -10.50 13.10 -4.89
C ALA A 76 -10.15 13.35 -6.37
N LEU A 77 -9.74 12.30 -7.09
CA LEU A 77 -9.47 12.37 -8.52
C LEU A 77 -10.75 12.61 -9.33
N GLY A 78 -11.87 12.00 -8.93
CA GLY A 78 -13.19 12.23 -9.53
C GLY A 78 -13.65 13.68 -9.37
N ALA A 79 -13.36 14.29 -8.22
CA ALA A 79 -13.57 15.71 -7.96
C ALA A 79 -12.56 16.63 -8.68
N ARG A 80 -11.56 16.08 -9.37
CA ARG A 80 -10.44 16.80 -10.00
C ARG A 80 -9.63 17.67 -9.03
N ASP A 81 -9.57 17.26 -7.75
CA ASP A 81 -8.80 17.95 -6.72
C ASP A 81 -7.47 17.22 -6.46
N GLY A 82 -6.41 17.71 -7.13
CA GLY A 82 -5.06 17.16 -6.99
C GLY A 82 -4.46 17.36 -5.58
N SER A 83 -4.84 18.42 -4.87
CA SER A 83 -4.33 18.71 -3.52
C SER A 83 -4.92 17.74 -2.50
N TRP A 84 -6.22 17.46 -2.62
CA TRP A 84 -6.89 16.45 -1.82
C TRP A 84 -6.30 15.05 -2.08
N ALA A 85 -6.18 14.65 -3.35
CA ALA A 85 -5.59 13.36 -3.72
C ALA A 85 -4.16 13.20 -3.16
N ALA A 86 -3.32 14.24 -3.28
CA ALA A 86 -1.97 14.23 -2.74
C ALA A 86 -1.93 14.11 -1.20
N THR A 87 -2.87 14.75 -0.51
CA THR A 87 -3.01 14.67 0.95
C THR A 87 -3.34 13.25 1.40
N ILE A 88 -4.29 12.59 0.74
CA ILE A 88 -4.63 11.19 1.06
C ILE A 88 -3.47 10.26 0.73
N MET A 89 -2.80 10.43 -0.41
CA MET A 89 -1.62 9.62 -0.77
C MET A 89 -0.50 9.74 0.27
N ARG A 90 -0.24 10.96 0.78
CA ARG A 90 0.73 11.17 1.86
C ARG A 90 0.33 10.41 3.13
N THR A 91 -0.93 10.50 3.53
CA THR A 91 -1.48 9.77 4.68
C THR A 91 -1.34 8.26 4.50
N HIS A 92 -1.64 7.75 3.29
CA HIS A 92 -1.50 6.35 2.93
C HIS A 92 -0.04 5.86 3.11
N VAL A 93 0.94 6.56 2.54
CA VAL A 93 2.37 6.20 2.66
C VAL A 93 2.85 6.25 4.13
N LEU A 94 2.40 7.24 4.90
CA LEU A 94 2.76 7.34 6.32
C LEU A 94 2.19 6.17 7.15
N ALA A 95 0.96 5.73 6.85
CA ALA A 95 0.36 4.56 7.47
C ALA A 95 1.13 3.27 7.12
N ALA A 96 1.51 3.09 5.85
CA ALA A 96 2.34 1.97 5.43
C ALA A 96 3.71 1.97 6.12
N ARG A 97 4.34 3.15 6.27
CA ARG A 97 5.63 3.29 6.99
C ARG A 97 5.53 2.84 8.46
N ARG A 98 4.40 3.08 9.13
CA ARG A 98 4.17 2.58 10.50
C ARG A 98 4.17 1.06 10.54
N ASN A 99 3.55 0.41 9.57
CA ASN A 99 3.50 -1.06 9.47
C ASN A 99 4.87 -1.63 9.14
N TYR A 100 5.57 -1.02 8.20
CA TYR A 100 6.93 -1.42 7.85
C TYR A 100 7.89 -1.37 9.05
N ARG A 101 7.84 -0.31 9.86
CA ARG A 101 8.64 -0.21 11.08
C ARG A 101 8.29 -1.29 12.12
N ARG A 102 7.03 -1.71 12.20
CA ARG A 102 6.61 -2.82 13.07
C ARG A 102 7.21 -4.14 12.58
N HIS A 103 7.18 -4.39 11.27
CA HIS A 103 7.82 -5.55 10.64
C HIS A 103 9.33 -5.60 10.91
N GLN A 104 10.04 -4.48 10.72
CA GLN A 104 11.49 -4.40 10.99
C GLN A 104 11.84 -4.71 12.44
N ARG A 105 11.05 -4.21 13.41
CA ARG A 105 11.25 -4.48 14.83
C ARG A 105 11.06 -5.96 15.16
N ARG A 106 10.01 -6.59 14.64
CA ARG A 106 9.78 -8.01 14.90
C ARG A 106 10.90 -8.88 14.34
N ARG A 107 11.40 -8.54 13.14
CA ARG A 107 12.58 -9.20 12.57
C ARG A 107 13.83 -9.03 13.42
N SER A 108 14.10 -7.84 13.96
CA SER A 108 15.27 -7.65 14.83
C SER A 108 15.17 -8.46 16.12
N ASP A 109 13.99 -8.54 16.72
CA ASP A 109 13.75 -9.30 17.96
C ASP A 109 13.92 -10.81 17.70
N GLU A 110 13.35 -11.34 16.60
CA GLU A 110 13.52 -12.74 16.17
C GLU A 110 14.99 -13.12 15.91
N THR A 111 15.80 -12.17 15.42
CA THR A 111 17.24 -12.40 15.17
C THR A 111 18.06 -12.34 16.46
N SER A 112 17.60 -11.58 17.47
CA SER A 112 18.25 -11.46 18.78
C SER A 112 17.97 -12.66 19.69
N ASP A 113 16.77 -13.24 19.62
CA ASP A 113 16.41 -14.45 20.41
C ASP A 113 17.04 -15.73 19.84
N ALA A 114 17.45 -15.72 18.57
CA ALA A 114 18.10 -16.84 17.90
C ALA A 114 19.63 -16.87 18.06
N ALA A 115 20.22 -15.86 18.71
CA ALA A 115 21.67 -15.67 18.92
C ALA A 115 22.04 -15.91 20.39
#